data_AF-A0A2R4KZJ5-F1
#
_entry.id   AF-A0A2R4KZJ5-F1
#
_cell.length_a   1.000
_cell.length_b   1.000
_cell.length_c   1.000
_cell.angle_alpha   90.00
_cell.angle_beta   90.00
_cell.angle_gamma   90.00
#
_symmetry.space_group_name_H-M   'P 1'
#
loop_
_entity.id
_entity.type
_entity.pdbx_description
1 polymer ?
#
loop_
_entity_poly.entity_id
_entity_poly.type
_entity_poly.pdbx_seq_one_letter_code
_entity_poly.pdbx_strand_id
1 'polypeptide(L)'
;MGWIKGEGEIEDSYKISKIAAHVPDLVVYSTLTNDIPYAENFHGVLLFADVSGFTNLTEKFSLSSKKGYGADELTRTLNSYIGEIVSHILDAGGDILNYAGDAILALWTVERVQLSEVISLVVKCSLNIQDQCGVRETEVGCQLKVKIGISAGKLSKVIVGDEISQYFVVIGRAVDEVRLAEGLAVASTIILSPNAWELCERDNIAIDPIENERAVKVRYIKREPSFSVEKYQDSIGTSVEHDKVTRECVRRASRLMPNAELEKTLRKYIMKTVLQKIDDDQPLEYLSEMRPATIVFVNMQFKGGESDQEQCMTIHQAAIGIGQQIVKHHGRVNKVFMFDKGCTFLCLFGLPGDKREDESAHALQAAYGVHDLCQKEIRSLKTVSVGVTTGPVFCGVVGHPVRHEYTVIGRKVNLAARLMMHYPGVVSCDSETCYYSKLPAFYFNELPKKAMKGVKNPGVLYQFMANKQQITVGKAPMSVEREEGYPLLGREKEIEVYSSMLKGFLEARAAGHKNYNNVLIYEGPIGYGKSRLLAEVVYRTAKEGVRVISFELAKTDIKQSNYALQTLLAIVMSVQNCKSYAERERVLLSI
;
A
#
# COMPACT_ATOMS: atom_id res chain seq x y z
N MET A 1 -14.80 -27.16 1.26
CA MET A 1 -16.04 -27.94 1.15
C MET A 1 -16.85 -27.71 2.41
N GLY A 2 -18.13 -27.36 2.24
CA GLY A 2 -19.14 -27.33 3.31
C GLY A 2 -19.08 -26.12 4.23
N TRP A 3 -19.56 -24.97 3.76
CA TRP A 3 -20.07 -23.95 4.68
C TRP A 3 -21.20 -24.58 5.49
N ILE A 4 -21.13 -24.49 6.81
CA ILE A 4 -22.33 -24.54 7.64
C ILE A 4 -23.18 -23.38 7.14
N LYS A 5 -24.31 -23.71 6.49
CA LYS A 5 -25.34 -22.75 6.10
C LYS A 5 -25.86 -22.11 7.39
N GLY A 6 -25.29 -20.98 7.76
CA GLY A 6 -25.89 -20.06 8.71
C GLY A 6 -27.05 -19.37 8.01
N GLU A 7 -28.23 -19.41 8.63
CA GLU A 7 -29.43 -18.70 8.20
C GLU A 7 -29.11 -17.21 8.01
N GLY A 8 -29.22 -16.73 6.77
CA GLY A 8 -28.82 -15.38 6.36
C GLY A 8 -28.14 -15.27 5.00
N GLU A 9 -28.38 -16.21 4.07
CA GLU A 9 -28.08 -15.95 2.65
C GLU A 9 -28.89 -14.71 2.23
N ILE A 10 -28.20 -13.64 1.82
CA ILE A 10 -28.82 -12.49 1.16
C ILE A 10 -29.27 -12.97 -0.22
N GLU A 11 -30.42 -13.64 -0.28
CA GLU A 11 -31.15 -13.88 -1.53
C GLU A 11 -31.42 -12.51 -2.18
N ASP A 12 -30.93 -12.37 -3.42
CA ASP A 12 -31.10 -11.22 -4.33
C ASP A 12 -30.61 -9.84 -3.84
N SER A 13 -29.33 -9.71 -3.46
CA SER A 13 -28.72 -8.37 -3.37
C SER A 13 -28.45 -7.80 -4.78
N TYR A 14 -29.01 -6.63 -5.09
CA TYR A 14 -28.68 -5.92 -6.33
C TYR A 14 -27.18 -5.60 -6.44
N LYS A 15 -26.69 -5.49 -7.67
CA LYS A 15 -25.28 -5.16 -7.98
C LYS A 15 -24.80 -3.88 -7.30
N ILE A 16 -25.66 -2.87 -7.23
CA ILE A 16 -25.38 -1.61 -6.54
C ILE A 16 -25.11 -1.80 -5.04
N SER A 17 -25.75 -2.77 -4.37
CA SER A 17 -25.48 -3.11 -2.97
C SER A 17 -24.09 -3.72 -2.79
N LYS A 18 -23.67 -4.59 -3.73
CA LYS A 18 -22.31 -5.16 -3.75
C LYS A 18 -21.25 -4.04 -3.92
N ILE A 19 -21.53 -3.06 -4.78
CA ILE A 19 -20.70 -1.87 -4.97
C ILE A 19 -20.67 -1.00 -3.70
N ALA A 20 -21.82 -0.76 -3.09
CA ALA A 20 -21.94 0.06 -1.88
C ALA A 20 -21.24 -0.55 -0.65
N ALA A 21 -21.03 -1.88 -0.60
CA ALA A 21 -20.22 -2.52 0.44
C ALA A 21 -18.77 -2.00 0.49
N HIS A 22 -18.26 -1.44 -0.62
CA HIS A 22 -16.89 -0.93 -0.71
C HIS A 22 -16.69 0.51 -0.24
N VAL A 23 -17.77 1.25 -0.01
CA VAL A 23 -17.73 2.69 0.29
C VAL A 23 -18.55 2.98 1.56
N PRO A 24 -18.19 4.00 2.36
CA PRO A 24 -18.96 4.39 3.54
C PRO A 24 -20.32 5.01 3.18
N ASP A 25 -21.22 5.03 4.15
CA ASP A 25 -22.52 5.69 4.03
C ASP A 25 -22.37 7.20 3.76
N LEU A 26 -21.30 7.81 4.29
CA LEU A 26 -20.89 9.18 4.00
C LEU A 26 -20.71 9.48 2.50
N VAL A 27 -20.36 8.47 1.69
CA VAL A 27 -20.23 8.56 0.23
C VAL A 27 -21.51 8.09 -0.46
N VAL A 28 -22.09 6.97 -0.02
CA VAL A 28 -23.33 6.40 -0.62
C VAL A 28 -24.47 7.41 -0.61
N TYR A 29 -24.63 8.13 0.50
CA TYR A 29 -25.73 9.09 0.69
C TYR A 29 -25.31 10.54 0.47
N SER A 30 -24.14 10.76 -0.15
CA SER A 30 -23.68 12.10 -0.50
C SER A 30 -24.52 12.70 -1.63
N THR A 31 -24.66 14.03 -1.62
CA THR A 31 -25.40 14.75 -2.66
C THR A 31 -24.66 14.65 -3.99
N LEU A 32 -25.32 14.08 -5.01
CA LEU A 32 -24.75 13.85 -6.35
C LEU A 32 -24.46 15.14 -7.14
N THR A 33 -24.94 16.30 -6.69
CA THR A 33 -24.96 17.55 -7.46
C THR A 33 -23.76 18.47 -7.23
N ASN A 34 -22.83 18.13 -6.34
CA ASN A 34 -21.70 19.01 -6.03
C ASN A 34 -20.57 18.85 -7.06
N ASP A 35 -20.10 19.96 -7.61
CA ASP A 35 -18.89 19.98 -8.45
C ASP A 35 -17.66 19.59 -7.63
N ILE A 36 -16.78 18.77 -8.20
CA ILE A 36 -15.55 18.30 -7.56
C ILE A 36 -14.38 19.19 -7.98
N PRO A 37 -13.51 19.62 -7.05
CA PRO A 37 -13.46 19.23 -5.64
C PRO A 37 -14.36 20.08 -4.73
N TYR A 38 -14.90 19.45 -3.68
CA TYR A 38 -15.67 20.17 -2.66
C TYR A 38 -15.36 19.70 -1.24
N ALA A 39 -15.56 20.61 -0.29
CA ALA A 39 -15.47 20.35 1.15
C ALA A 39 -16.79 20.68 1.83
N GLU A 40 -17.27 19.78 2.69
CA GLU A 40 -18.53 19.95 3.44
C GLU A 40 -18.27 19.78 4.93
N ASN A 41 -18.65 20.79 5.72
CA ASN A 41 -18.44 20.82 7.17
C ASN A 41 -19.58 20.12 7.91
N PHE A 42 -19.24 19.31 8.91
CA PHE A 42 -20.19 18.66 9.81
C PHE A 42 -19.58 18.47 11.20
N HIS A 43 -20.35 17.92 12.13
CA HIS A 43 -19.86 17.49 13.44
C HIS A 43 -19.97 15.98 13.56
N GLY A 44 -19.04 15.37 14.31
CA GLY A 44 -19.13 13.95 14.56
C GLY A 44 -18.14 13.45 15.60
N VAL A 45 -18.27 12.16 15.89
CA VAL A 45 -17.37 11.40 16.76
C VAL A 45 -16.62 10.39 15.91
N LEU A 46 -15.30 10.38 16.02
CA LEU A 46 -14.43 9.43 15.34
C LEU A 46 -13.97 8.36 16.33
N LEU A 47 -13.99 7.12 15.87
CA LEU A 47 -13.33 5.99 16.53
C LEU A 47 -12.23 5.48 15.60
N PHE A 48 -11.01 5.42 16.12
CA PHE A 48 -9.88 4.83 15.43
C PHE A 48 -9.41 3.58 16.17
N ALA A 49 -9.66 2.41 15.59
CA ALA A 49 -9.27 1.12 16.15
C ALA A 49 -8.05 0.57 15.41
N ASP A 50 -6.90 0.52 16.07
CA ASP A 50 -5.69 -0.15 15.58
C ASP A 50 -5.62 -1.58 16.10
N VAL A 51 -5.51 -2.55 15.21
CA VAL A 51 -5.39 -3.95 15.59
C VAL A 51 -3.95 -4.43 15.48
N SER A 52 -3.33 -4.62 16.63
CA SER A 52 -2.00 -5.19 16.72
C SER A 52 -2.01 -6.72 16.55
N GLY A 53 -0.96 -7.25 15.90
CA GLY A 53 -0.73 -8.69 15.74
C GLY A 53 -0.97 -9.22 14.32
N PHE A 54 -1.64 -8.45 13.46
CA PHE A 54 -1.94 -8.85 12.09
C PHE A 54 -0.71 -9.06 11.22
N THR A 55 0.29 -8.18 11.32
CA THR A 55 1.51 -8.34 10.51
C THR A 55 2.24 -9.64 10.85
N ASN A 56 2.29 -10.02 12.14
CA ASN A 56 2.86 -11.30 12.57
C ASN A 56 2.02 -12.48 12.06
N LEU A 57 0.70 -12.32 12.01
CA LEU A 57 -0.21 -13.32 11.44
C LEU A 57 0.09 -13.54 9.95
N THR A 58 0.18 -12.47 9.16
CA THR A 58 0.53 -12.52 7.73
C THR A 58 1.87 -13.22 7.51
N GLU A 59 2.87 -12.97 8.34
CA GLU A 59 4.17 -13.65 8.26
C GLU A 59 4.08 -15.14 8.55
N LYS A 60 3.39 -15.53 9.62
CA LYS A 60 3.22 -16.94 9.95
C LYS A 60 2.51 -17.69 8.83
N PHE A 61 1.44 -17.12 8.28
CA PHE A 61 0.76 -17.74 7.13
C PHE A 61 1.64 -17.76 5.88
N SER A 62 2.43 -16.72 5.63
CA SER A 62 3.40 -16.67 4.52
C SER A 62 4.47 -17.77 4.63
N LEU A 63 4.97 -18.06 5.84
CA LEU A 63 5.97 -19.11 6.09
C LEU A 63 5.35 -20.52 6.09
N SER A 64 4.08 -20.64 6.46
CA SER A 64 3.33 -21.90 6.51
C SER A 64 2.77 -22.34 5.15
N SER A 65 2.95 -21.51 4.11
CA SER A 65 2.45 -21.67 2.73
C SER A 65 2.90 -22.94 1.98
N LYS A 66 3.60 -23.89 2.61
CA LYS A 66 3.98 -25.18 2.01
C LYS A 66 2.78 -25.98 1.44
N LYS A 67 1.54 -25.61 1.79
CA LYS A 67 0.30 -26.22 1.30
C LYS A 67 -0.52 -25.36 0.30
N GLY A 68 -0.08 -24.14 -0.03
CA GLY A 68 -0.78 -23.29 -1.03
C GLY A 68 -2.04 -22.55 -0.55
N TYR A 69 -2.56 -22.82 0.66
CA TYR A 69 -3.80 -22.20 1.20
C TYR A 69 -3.59 -21.00 2.16
N GLY A 70 -2.35 -20.50 2.30
CA GLY A 70 -2.02 -19.50 3.32
C GLY A 70 -2.72 -18.15 3.14
N ALA A 71 -3.05 -17.76 1.91
CA ALA A 71 -3.81 -16.54 1.63
C ALA A 71 -5.27 -16.65 2.09
N ASP A 72 -5.93 -17.76 1.78
CA ASP A 72 -7.35 -17.99 2.09
C ASP A 72 -7.58 -18.12 3.60
N GLU A 73 -6.71 -18.86 4.30
CA GLU A 73 -6.76 -18.97 5.76
C GLU A 73 -6.54 -17.62 6.44
N LEU A 74 -5.56 -16.84 5.96
CA LEU A 74 -5.34 -15.49 6.43
C LEU A 74 -6.60 -14.64 6.23
N THR A 75 -7.15 -14.56 5.02
CA THR A 75 -8.38 -13.80 4.75
C THR A 75 -9.52 -14.20 5.67
N ARG A 76 -9.75 -15.50 5.89
CA ARG A 76 -10.83 -15.99 6.76
C ARG A 76 -10.62 -15.55 8.21
N THR A 77 -9.42 -15.70 8.75
CA THR A 77 -9.11 -15.27 10.12
C THR A 77 -9.20 -13.74 10.27
N LEU A 78 -8.68 -12.99 9.29
CA LEU A 78 -8.77 -11.53 9.24
C LEU A 78 -10.24 -11.07 9.26
N ASN A 79 -11.05 -11.60 8.34
CA ASN A 79 -12.43 -11.17 8.14
C ASN A 79 -13.36 -11.62 9.27
N SER A 80 -13.10 -12.76 9.91
CA SER A 80 -13.82 -13.13 11.13
C SER A 80 -13.57 -12.11 12.25
N TYR A 81 -12.32 -11.77 12.51
CA TYR A 81 -11.98 -10.87 13.61
C TYR A 81 -12.39 -9.41 13.33
N ILE A 82 -12.08 -8.90 12.14
CA ILE A 82 -12.47 -7.54 11.74
C ILE A 82 -14.00 -7.46 11.59
N GLY A 83 -14.63 -8.53 11.09
CA GLY A 83 -16.08 -8.64 10.97
C GLY A 83 -16.79 -8.40 12.30
N GLU A 84 -16.36 -9.05 13.38
CA GLU A 84 -16.91 -8.86 14.73
C GLU A 84 -16.79 -7.39 15.22
N ILE A 85 -15.62 -6.76 15.03
CA ILE A 85 -15.42 -5.36 15.39
C ILE A 85 -16.36 -4.45 14.58
N VAL A 86 -16.46 -4.70 13.28
CA VAL A 86 -17.33 -3.93 12.37
C VAL A 86 -18.79 -4.11 12.73
N SER A 87 -19.24 -5.32 13.10
CA SER A 87 -20.62 -5.56 13.58
C SER A 87 -20.94 -4.69 14.79
N HIS A 88 -20.07 -4.67 15.81
CA HIS A 88 -20.29 -3.81 16.99
C HIS A 88 -20.37 -2.31 16.66
N ILE A 89 -19.59 -1.85 15.67
CA ILE A 89 -19.64 -0.46 15.23
C ILE A 89 -20.93 -0.15 14.49
N LEU A 90 -21.33 -1.00 13.54
CA LEU A 90 -22.53 -0.82 12.74
C LEU A 90 -23.81 -0.94 13.59
N ASP A 91 -23.84 -1.87 14.56
CA ASP A 91 -24.95 -2.04 15.51
C ASP A 91 -25.11 -0.82 16.43
N ALA A 92 -24.02 -0.10 16.70
CA ALA A 92 -24.04 1.18 17.40
C ALA A 92 -24.33 2.37 16.46
N GLY A 93 -24.66 2.14 15.19
CA GLY A 93 -24.96 3.16 14.19
C GLY A 93 -23.75 3.86 13.58
N GLY A 94 -22.54 3.34 13.76
CA GLY A 94 -21.33 3.94 13.20
C GLY A 94 -21.14 3.63 11.72
N ASP A 95 -20.57 4.58 10.97
CA ASP A 95 -20.18 4.40 9.58
C ASP A 95 -18.68 4.10 9.48
N ILE A 96 -18.31 2.98 8.86
CA ILE A 96 -16.90 2.63 8.66
C ILE A 96 -16.35 3.41 7.47
N LEU A 97 -15.54 4.42 7.75
CA LEU A 97 -14.93 5.25 6.71
C LEU A 97 -13.90 4.48 5.91
N ASN A 98 -12.86 3.96 6.55
CA ASN A 98 -11.75 3.33 5.84
C ASN A 98 -11.08 2.22 6.63
N TYR A 99 -10.47 1.29 5.88
CA TYR A 99 -9.49 0.32 6.37
C TYR A 99 -8.09 0.73 5.89
N ALA A 100 -7.19 1.09 6.81
CA ALA A 100 -5.80 1.40 6.50
C ALA A 100 -4.88 0.35 7.15
N GLY A 101 -4.42 -0.61 6.34
CA GLY A 101 -3.66 -1.75 6.85
C GLY A 101 -4.50 -2.57 7.83
N ASP A 102 -4.09 -2.55 9.09
CA ASP A 102 -4.68 -3.23 10.24
C ASP A 102 -5.61 -2.34 11.09
N ALA A 103 -5.89 -1.11 10.66
CA ALA A 103 -6.67 -0.17 11.44
C ALA A 103 -8.00 0.24 10.76
N ILE A 104 -9.01 0.52 11.58
CA ILE A 104 -10.38 0.86 11.20
C ILE A 104 -10.68 2.27 11.68
N LEU A 105 -11.12 3.14 10.78
CA LEU A 105 -11.68 4.44 11.13
C LEU A 105 -13.20 4.41 10.97
N ALA A 106 -13.92 4.75 12.03
CA ALA A 106 -15.38 4.85 12.04
C ALA A 106 -15.84 6.24 12.46
N LEU A 107 -17.04 6.63 12.01
CA LEU A 107 -17.63 7.94 12.20
C LEU A 107 -19.10 7.85 12.61
N TRP A 108 -19.50 8.70 13.56
CA TRP A 108 -20.90 9.03 13.83
C TRP A 108 -21.12 10.50 13.51
N THR A 109 -21.82 10.79 12.42
CA THR A 109 -22.16 12.16 11.98
C THR A 109 -23.42 12.62 12.69
N VAL A 110 -23.34 13.69 13.48
CA VAL A 110 -24.45 14.16 14.31
C VAL A 110 -24.47 15.68 14.43
N GLU A 111 -25.58 16.22 14.92
CA GLU A 111 -25.63 17.62 15.28
C GLU A 111 -24.75 17.90 16.51
N ARG A 112 -24.26 19.14 16.61
CA ARG A 112 -23.37 19.54 17.71
C ARG A 112 -23.98 19.28 19.09
N VAL A 113 -25.30 19.43 19.23
CA VAL A 113 -26.01 19.22 20.51
C VAL A 113 -26.05 17.75 20.95
N GLN A 114 -25.89 16.81 20.02
CA GLN A 114 -25.93 15.37 20.28
C GLN A 114 -24.55 14.78 20.59
N LEU A 115 -23.46 15.55 20.42
CA LEU A 115 -22.09 15.04 20.58
C LEU A 115 -21.86 14.37 21.94
N SER A 116 -22.37 14.94 23.03
CA SER A 116 -22.17 14.39 24.39
C SER A 116 -22.76 12.98 24.54
N GLU A 117 -24.00 12.78 24.08
CA GLU A 117 -24.69 11.49 24.15
C GLU A 117 -24.03 10.46 23.23
N VAL A 118 -23.61 10.87 22.04
CA VAL A 118 -22.96 10.01 21.05
C VAL A 118 -21.55 9.61 21.49
N ILE A 119 -20.80 10.49 22.17
CA ILE A 119 -19.52 10.10 22.76
C ILE A 119 -19.73 8.98 23.79
N SER A 120 -20.78 9.06 24.61
CA SER A 120 -21.12 8.01 25.57
C SER A 120 -21.47 6.68 24.87
N LEU A 121 -22.22 6.74 23.76
CA LEU A 121 -22.51 5.59 22.90
C LEU A 121 -21.24 4.97 22.31
N VAL A 122 -20.36 5.79 21.74
CA VAL A 122 -19.10 5.33 21.12
C VAL A 122 -18.16 4.73 22.17
N VAL A 123 -18.13 5.29 23.39
CA VAL A 123 -17.39 4.70 24.52
C VAL A 123 -17.98 3.34 24.90
N LYS A 124 -19.31 3.21 24.99
CA LYS A 124 -19.97 1.92 25.26
C LYS A 124 -19.66 0.89 24.17
N CYS A 125 -19.78 1.28 22.89
CA CYS A 125 -19.38 0.45 21.76
C CYS A 125 -17.92 -0.01 21.87
N SER A 126 -17.02 0.91 22.19
CA SER A 126 -15.59 0.63 22.37
C SER A 126 -15.32 -0.34 23.52
N LEU A 127 -16.04 -0.23 24.63
CA LEU A 127 -15.96 -1.17 25.76
C LEU A 127 -16.43 -2.57 25.36
N ASN A 128 -17.52 -2.67 24.60
CA ASN A 128 -18.02 -3.96 24.08
C ASN A 128 -16.99 -4.60 23.13
N ILE A 129 -16.37 -3.82 22.25
CA ILE A 129 -15.27 -4.28 21.38
C ILE A 129 -14.09 -4.79 22.22
N GLN A 130 -13.72 -4.10 23.30
CA GLN A 130 -12.64 -4.55 24.17
C GLN A 130 -12.99 -5.83 24.95
N ASP A 131 -14.23 -5.99 25.36
CA ASP A 131 -14.71 -7.18 26.08
C ASP A 131 -14.72 -8.43 25.18
N GLN A 132 -15.25 -8.30 23.95
CA GLN A 132 -15.44 -9.42 23.03
C GLN A 132 -14.21 -9.68 22.14
N CYS A 133 -13.53 -8.63 21.70
CA CYS A 133 -12.45 -8.70 20.71
C CYS A 133 -11.09 -8.23 21.26
N GLY A 134 -11.00 -7.74 22.51
CA GLY A 134 -9.82 -7.05 23.02
C GLY A 134 -8.55 -7.91 23.07
N VAL A 135 -8.69 -9.22 23.27
CA VAL A 135 -7.61 -10.21 23.16
C VAL A 135 -8.14 -11.50 22.55
N ARG A 136 -7.65 -11.86 21.35
CA ARG A 136 -8.01 -13.14 20.70
C ARG A 136 -6.77 -13.93 20.34
N GLU A 137 -6.72 -15.19 20.77
CA GLU A 137 -5.72 -16.13 20.29
C GLU A 137 -6.19 -16.73 18.97
N THR A 138 -5.31 -16.69 17.96
CA THR A 138 -5.55 -17.32 16.67
C THR A 138 -5.06 -18.76 16.67
N GLU A 139 -5.58 -19.56 15.74
CA GLU A 139 -5.21 -20.98 15.56
C GLU A 139 -3.70 -21.19 15.32
N VAL A 140 -3.00 -20.15 14.86
CA VAL A 140 -1.54 -20.17 14.60
C VAL A 140 -0.72 -19.61 15.78
N GLY A 141 -1.34 -19.46 16.97
CA GLY A 141 -0.69 -18.97 18.19
C GLY A 141 -0.23 -17.52 18.08
N CYS A 142 -0.96 -16.67 17.35
CA CYS A 142 -0.78 -15.22 17.41
C CYS A 142 -1.88 -14.61 18.28
N GLN A 143 -1.52 -13.61 19.07
CA GLN A 143 -2.48 -12.87 19.88
C GLN A 143 -2.81 -11.57 19.15
N LEU A 144 -4.09 -11.38 18.80
CA LEU A 144 -4.63 -10.14 18.27
C LEU A 144 -5.13 -9.27 19.42
N LYS A 145 -4.86 -7.97 19.36
CA LYS A 145 -5.32 -7.00 20.36
C LYS A 145 -5.71 -5.68 19.72
N VAL A 146 -6.77 -5.06 20.22
CA VAL A 146 -7.26 -3.77 19.72
C VAL A 146 -6.86 -2.63 20.64
N LYS A 147 -6.50 -1.51 20.04
CA LYS A 147 -6.32 -0.21 20.69
C LYS A 147 -7.31 0.76 20.11
N ILE A 148 -7.93 1.59 20.94
CA ILE A 148 -8.99 2.50 20.47
C ILE A 148 -8.66 3.92 20.88
N GLY A 149 -8.59 4.83 19.91
CA GLY A 149 -8.63 6.27 20.10
C GLY A 149 -10.00 6.81 19.72
N ILE A 150 -10.55 7.73 20.52
CA ILE A 150 -11.82 8.39 20.26
C ILE A 150 -11.60 9.90 20.26
N SER A 151 -12.14 10.60 19.26
CA SER A 151 -12.20 12.06 19.23
C SER A 151 -13.59 12.54 18.85
N ALA A 152 -13.88 13.81 19.08
CA ALA A 152 -15.14 14.41 18.66
C ALA A 152 -14.92 15.87 18.30
N GLY A 153 -15.71 16.40 17.37
CA GLY A 153 -15.69 17.82 17.04
C GLY A 153 -16.13 18.13 15.61
N LYS A 154 -15.71 19.30 15.13
CA LYS A 154 -15.93 19.72 13.74
C LYS A 154 -15.00 18.92 12.81
N LEU A 155 -15.58 18.41 11.74
CA LEU A 155 -14.95 17.63 10.69
C LEU A 155 -15.37 18.20 9.33
N SER A 156 -14.58 17.89 8.30
CA SER A 156 -14.93 18.27 6.93
C SER A 156 -14.71 17.08 6.01
N LYS A 157 -15.75 16.74 5.24
CA LYS A 157 -15.72 15.71 4.20
C LYS A 157 -15.19 16.38 2.96
N VAL A 158 -14.15 15.80 2.36
CA VAL A 158 -13.51 16.30 1.16
C VAL A 158 -13.62 15.24 0.08
N ILE A 159 -14.16 15.60 -1.08
CA ILE A 159 -14.21 14.74 -2.26
C ILE A 159 -13.32 15.33 -3.34
N VAL A 160 -12.43 14.50 -3.87
CA VAL A 160 -11.41 14.86 -4.86
C VAL A 160 -11.26 13.78 -5.92
N GLY A 161 -10.46 14.05 -6.95
CA GLY A 161 -10.23 13.13 -8.06
C GLY A 161 -10.75 13.69 -9.37
N ASP A 162 -10.87 12.84 -10.37
CA ASP A 162 -11.28 13.19 -11.72
C ASP A 162 -12.56 12.45 -12.13
N GLU A 163 -12.85 12.42 -13.44
CA GLU A 163 -14.02 11.73 -13.98
C GLU A 163 -13.93 10.20 -13.86
N ILE A 164 -12.72 9.65 -13.72
CA ILE A 164 -12.42 8.22 -13.74
C ILE A 164 -12.31 7.68 -12.31
N SER A 165 -11.58 8.37 -11.45
CA SER A 165 -11.27 7.94 -10.08
C SER A 165 -11.53 9.07 -9.09
N GLN A 166 -12.33 8.77 -8.07
CA GLN A 166 -12.65 9.69 -6.99
C GLN A 166 -12.19 9.13 -5.66
N TYR A 167 -11.81 10.03 -4.77
CA TYR A 167 -11.36 9.72 -3.42
C TYR A 167 -12.09 10.63 -2.45
N PHE A 168 -12.49 10.08 -1.32
CA PHE A 168 -12.99 10.88 -0.21
C PHE A 168 -11.96 10.84 0.92
N VAL A 169 -11.85 11.94 1.65
CA VAL A 169 -11.08 12.01 2.89
C VAL A 169 -11.85 12.85 3.89
N VAL A 170 -11.65 12.55 5.17
CA VAL A 170 -12.12 13.43 6.26
C VAL A 170 -10.91 14.20 6.78
N ILE A 171 -11.08 15.52 6.90
CA ILE A 171 -10.10 16.45 7.45
C ILE A 171 -10.65 17.17 8.68
N GLY A 172 -9.77 17.91 9.36
CA GLY A 172 -10.11 18.71 10.53
C GLY A 172 -9.43 18.22 11.80
N ARG A 173 -9.49 19.07 12.82
CA ARG A 173 -8.75 18.87 14.07
C ARG A 173 -9.09 17.55 14.78
N ALA A 174 -10.34 17.09 14.70
CA ALA A 174 -10.73 15.80 15.30
C ALA A 174 -10.02 14.61 14.63
N VAL A 175 -9.67 14.67 13.34
CA VAL A 175 -8.87 13.63 12.66
C VAL A 175 -7.44 13.58 13.21
N ASP A 176 -6.82 14.74 13.46
CA ASP A 176 -5.51 14.79 14.10
C ASP A 176 -5.57 14.29 15.55
N GLU A 177 -6.62 14.66 16.29
CA GLU A 177 -6.81 14.26 17.67
C GLU A 177 -7.08 12.77 17.84
N VAL A 178 -7.84 12.12 16.95
CA VAL A 178 -8.07 10.67 17.03
C VAL A 178 -6.78 9.88 16.79
N ARG A 179 -5.93 10.36 15.87
CA ARG A 179 -4.60 9.80 15.64
C ARG A 179 -3.73 9.89 16.88
N LEU A 180 -3.71 11.06 17.54
CA LEU A 180 -2.92 11.27 18.75
C LEU A 180 -3.45 10.42 19.90
N ALA A 181 -4.77 10.30 20.05
CA ALA A 181 -5.40 9.45 21.05
C ALA A 181 -5.05 7.97 20.87
N GLU A 182 -5.11 7.44 19.64
CA GLU A 182 -4.64 6.07 19.35
C GLU A 182 -3.14 5.92 19.64
N GLY A 183 -2.32 6.91 19.27
CA GLY A 183 -0.88 6.86 19.50
C GLY A 183 -0.49 6.72 20.98
N LEU A 184 -1.34 7.23 21.90
CA LEU A 184 -1.22 7.07 23.35
C LEU A 184 -1.77 5.74 23.86
N ALA A 185 -2.62 5.07 23.09
CA ALA A 185 -3.25 3.82 23.48
C ALA A 185 -2.24 2.66 23.51
N VAL A 186 -2.32 1.87 24.56
CA VAL A 186 -1.71 0.54 24.62
C VAL A 186 -2.77 -0.53 24.34
N ALA A 187 -2.32 -1.76 24.08
CA ALA A 187 -3.24 -2.85 23.78
C ALA A 187 -4.33 -2.98 24.85
N SER A 188 -5.57 -3.16 24.41
CA SER A 188 -6.75 -3.29 25.27
C SER A 188 -7.11 -2.02 26.06
N THR A 189 -6.77 -0.83 25.54
CA THR A 189 -7.16 0.45 26.15
C THR A 189 -7.93 1.35 25.18
N ILE A 190 -8.73 2.24 25.77
CA ILE A 190 -9.55 3.23 25.07
C ILE A 190 -9.11 4.61 25.56
N ILE A 191 -8.72 5.49 24.65
CA ILE A 191 -8.26 6.84 24.94
C ILE A 191 -9.21 7.85 24.34
N LEU A 192 -9.70 8.80 25.15
CA LEU A 192 -10.45 9.95 24.69
C LEU A 192 -9.51 11.13 24.44
N SER A 193 -9.65 11.77 23.28
CA SER A 193 -8.95 13.02 22.99
C SER A 193 -9.37 14.14 23.96
N PRO A 194 -8.55 15.18 24.12
CA PRO A 194 -8.88 16.30 25.00
C PRO A 194 -10.26 16.92 24.68
N ASN A 195 -10.56 17.13 23.39
CA ASN A 195 -11.83 17.72 23.00
C ASN A 195 -13.01 16.76 23.21
N ALA A 196 -12.84 15.45 23.00
CA ALA A 196 -13.87 14.46 23.32
C ALA A 196 -14.17 14.43 24.83
N TRP A 197 -13.15 14.53 25.68
CA TRP A 197 -13.32 14.60 27.13
C TRP A 197 -14.00 15.89 27.60
N GLU A 198 -13.78 17.01 26.91
CA GLU A 198 -14.49 18.26 27.16
C GLU A 198 -15.97 18.22 26.75
N LEU A 199 -16.29 17.51 25.67
CA LEU A 199 -17.65 17.45 25.11
C LEU A 199 -18.53 16.34 25.70
N CYS A 200 -17.95 15.36 26.40
CA CYS A 200 -18.69 14.23 26.96
C CYS A 200 -19.36 14.53 28.31
N GLU A 201 -20.31 13.67 28.70
CA GLU A 201 -20.87 13.67 30.04
C GLU A 201 -19.87 13.08 31.06
N ARG A 202 -18.99 13.93 31.61
CA ARG A 202 -17.89 13.53 32.51
C ARG A 202 -18.35 12.73 33.73
N ASP A 203 -19.55 13.01 34.24
CA ASP A 203 -20.10 12.29 35.38
C ASP A 203 -20.40 10.83 35.05
N ASN A 204 -20.61 10.50 33.78
CA ASN A 204 -20.95 9.16 33.32
C ASN A 204 -19.73 8.29 33.00
N ILE A 205 -18.57 8.89 32.70
CA ILE A 205 -17.38 8.15 32.23
C ILE A 205 -16.31 8.16 33.32
N ALA A 206 -15.96 6.99 33.84
CA ALA A 206 -14.84 6.84 34.76
C ALA A 206 -13.51 6.75 33.99
N ILE A 207 -12.52 7.54 34.39
CA ILE A 207 -11.24 7.68 33.69
C ILE A 207 -10.04 7.52 34.61
N ASP A 208 -8.90 7.17 34.01
CA ASP A 208 -7.57 7.36 34.59
C ASP A 208 -6.85 8.49 33.84
N PRO A 209 -6.23 9.46 34.54
CA PRO A 209 -5.43 10.49 33.89
C PRO A 209 -4.15 9.90 33.28
N ILE A 210 -3.69 10.48 32.18
CA ILE A 210 -2.44 10.12 31.53
C ILE A 210 -1.40 11.18 31.90
N GLU A 211 -0.22 10.75 32.33
CA GLU A 211 0.84 11.67 32.76
C GLU A 211 1.25 12.61 31.62
N ASN A 212 1.31 13.92 31.90
CA ASN A 212 1.66 14.99 30.96
C ASN A 212 0.75 15.12 29.72
N GLU A 213 -0.42 14.49 29.72
CA GLU A 213 -1.37 14.52 28.61
C GLU A 213 -2.74 15.04 29.07
N ARG A 214 -3.42 15.76 28.17
CA ARG A 214 -4.83 16.17 28.40
C ARG A 214 -5.84 15.12 27.95
N ALA A 215 -5.38 14.13 27.20
CA ALA A 215 -6.17 12.96 26.86
C ALA A 215 -6.38 12.10 28.11
N VAL A 216 -7.46 11.32 28.13
CA VAL A 216 -7.81 10.49 29.29
C VAL A 216 -8.06 9.05 28.87
N LYS A 217 -7.68 8.11 29.75
CA LYS A 217 -7.93 6.68 29.55
C LYS A 217 -9.28 6.31 30.15
N VAL A 218 -10.16 5.69 29.36
CA VAL A 218 -11.46 5.21 29.84
C VAL A 218 -11.30 3.92 30.63
N ARG A 219 -12.04 3.81 31.76
CA ARG A 219 -12.16 2.58 32.55
C ARG A 219 -13.48 1.88 32.31
N TYR A 220 -14.59 2.59 32.55
CA TYR A 220 -15.95 2.08 32.41
C TYR A 220 -16.95 3.24 32.32
N ILE A 221 -18.18 2.92 31.93
CA ILE A 221 -19.32 3.84 31.94
C ILE A 221 -20.23 3.52 33.12
N LYS A 222 -20.80 4.53 33.78
CA LYS A 222 -21.64 4.37 34.98
C LYS A 222 -23.11 4.09 34.66
N ARG A 223 -23.61 4.65 33.55
CA ARG A 223 -24.99 4.54 33.08
C ARG A 223 -25.01 4.23 31.58
N GLU A 224 -26.04 3.51 31.13
CA GLU A 224 -26.23 3.24 29.71
C GLU A 224 -26.52 4.53 28.92
N PRO A 225 -26.01 4.66 27.68
CA PRO A 225 -26.31 5.80 26.83
C PRO A 225 -27.80 5.90 26.51
N SER A 226 -28.36 7.11 26.54
CA SER A 226 -29.77 7.38 26.20
C SER A 226 -30.03 7.56 24.70
N PHE A 227 -28.97 7.65 23.89
CA PHE A 227 -29.07 7.92 22.46
C PHE A 227 -29.78 6.78 21.72
N SER A 228 -30.84 7.10 20.98
CA SER A 228 -31.61 6.11 20.21
C SER A 228 -30.93 5.82 18.87
N VAL A 229 -30.21 4.70 18.81
CA VAL A 229 -29.55 4.23 17.58
C VAL A 229 -30.56 3.98 16.46
N GLU A 230 -31.70 3.37 16.77
CA GLU A 230 -32.78 3.12 15.79
C GLU A 230 -33.24 4.41 15.11
N LYS A 231 -33.59 5.45 15.88
CA LYS A 231 -34.00 6.75 15.32
C LYS A 231 -32.88 7.42 14.51
N TYR A 232 -31.64 7.27 14.96
CA TYR A 232 -30.48 7.82 14.26
C TYR A 232 -30.27 7.14 12.90
N GLN A 233 -30.21 5.81 12.87
CA GLN A 233 -30.14 5.04 11.64
C GLN A 233 -31.34 5.36 10.73
N ASP A 234 -32.52 5.60 11.31
CA ASP A 234 -33.71 5.97 10.56
C ASP A 234 -33.61 7.31 9.82
N SER A 235 -32.82 8.24 10.36
CA SER A 235 -32.55 9.54 9.74
C SER A 235 -31.52 9.49 8.60
N ILE A 236 -30.74 8.41 8.48
CA ILE A 236 -29.66 8.31 7.47
C ILE A 236 -30.21 7.75 6.15
N GLY A 237 -29.82 8.37 5.03
CA GLY A 237 -30.08 7.82 3.70
C GLY A 237 -31.53 7.96 3.22
N THR A 238 -32.34 8.83 3.83
CA THR A 238 -33.74 9.07 3.43
C THR A 238 -33.90 9.61 2.00
N SER A 239 -32.81 10.10 1.39
CA SER A 239 -32.78 10.63 0.03
C SER A 239 -32.60 9.57 -1.06
N VAL A 240 -32.32 8.31 -0.70
CA VAL A 240 -32.06 7.22 -1.65
C VAL A 240 -33.03 6.08 -1.39
N GLU A 241 -33.62 5.52 -2.45
CA GLU A 241 -34.63 4.47 -2.32
C GLU A 241 -34.02 3.12 -1.93
N HIS A 242 -34.66 2.44 -0.97
CA HIS A 242 -34.24 1.16 -0.42
C HIS A 242 -35.43 0.21 -0.33
N ASP A 243 -35.17 -1.10 -0.41
CA ASP A 243 -36.18 -2.11 -0.07
C ASP A 243 -36.47 -2.08 1.45
N LYS A 244 -37.55 -2.76 1.90
CA LYS A 244 -37.98 -2.79 3.31
C LYS A 244 -36.81 -3.21 4.22
N VAL A 245 -36.32 -2.25 5.00
CA VAL A 245 -35.26 -2.48 5.99
C VAL A 245 -35.86 -3.29 7.14
N THR A 246 -35.45 -4.55 7.27
CA THR A 246 -35.80 -5.41 8.41
C THR A 246 -34.89 -5.11 9.60
N ARG A 247 -35.28 -5.51 10.81
CA ARG A 247 -34.46 -5.37 12.03
C ARG A 247 -33.10 -6.08 11.96
N GLU A 248 -32.94 -7.03 11.04
CA GLU A 248 -31.69 -7.77 10.81
C GLU A 248 -30.73 -7.05 9.86
N CYS A 249 -31.15 -5.92 9.27
CA CYS A 249 -30.33 -5.15 8.34
C CYS A 249 -29.36 -4.25 9.10
N VAL A 250 -28.12 -4.72 9.26
CA VAL A 250 -27.03 -4.01 9.96
C VAL A 250 -26.60 -2.72 9.22
N ARG A 251 -26.85 -2.63 7.91
CA ARG A 251 -26.51 -1.46 7.08
C ARG A 251 -27.51 -1.23 5.96
N ARG A 252 -28.15 -0.06 5.93
CA ARG A 252 -29.17 0.31 4.92
C ARG A 252 -28.69 0.18 3.47
N ALA A 253 -27.43 0.52 3.20
CA ALA A 253 -26.83 0.41 1.87
C ALA A 253 -26.84 -1.02 1.30
N SER A 254 -27.01 -2.06 2.14
CA SER A 254 -27.13 -3.44 1.67
C SER A 254 -28.45 -3.72 0.92
N ARG A 255 -29.47 -2.86 1.10
CA ARG A 255 -30.81 -2.96 0.50
C ARG A 255 -31.10 -1.85 -0.51
N LEU A 256 -30.05 -1.27 -1.12
CA LEU A 256 -30.19 -0.28 -2.19
C LEU A 256 -30.94 -0.87 -3.39
N MET A 257 -31.94 -0.13 -3.88
CA MET A 257 -32.58 -0.45 -5.16
C MET A 257 -31.69 -0.02 -6.35
N PRO A 258 -31.85 -0.63 -7.54
CA PRO A 258 -31.08 -0.26 -8.73
C PRO A 258 -31.20 1.24 -9.06
N ASN A 259 -30.08 1.94 -9.05
CA ASN A 259 -29.98 3.35 -9.44
C ASN A 259 -28.72 3.56 -10.28
N ALA A 260 -28.90 3.75 -11.59
CA ALA A 260 -27.79 3.81 -12.54
C ALA A 260 -26.87 5.02 -12.32
N GLU A 261 -27.40 6.17 -11.89
CA GLU A 261 -26.63 7.39 -11.66
C GLU A 261 -25.77 7.27 -10.40
N LEU A 262 -26.37 6.75 -9.32
CA LEU A 262 -25.64 6.45 -8.09
C LEU A 262 -24.59 5.37 -8.34
N GLU A 263 -24.93 4.27 -9.02
CA GLU A 263 -23.97 3.20 -9.34
C GLU A 263 -22.78 3.74 -10.14
N LYS A 264 -23.02 4.57 -11.17
CA LYS A 264 -21.96 5.21 -11.96
C LYS A 264 -21.04 6.07 -11.10
N THR A 265 -21.58 6.73 -10.07
CA THR A 265 -20.80 7.56 -9.14
C THR A 265 -19.99 6.71 -8.17
N LEU A 266 -20.60 5.71 -7.52
CA LEU A 266 -19.92 4.84 -6.55
C LEU A 266 -18.78 4.03 -7.17
N ARG A 267 -18.92 3.62 -8.44
CA ARG A 267 -17.86 2.91 -9.18
C ARG A 267 -16.54 3.69 -9.24
N LYS A 268 -16.56 5.02 -9.20
CA LYS A 268 -15.34 5.85 -9.25
C LYS A 268 -14.46 5.72 -8.01
N TYR A 269 -15.00 5.22 -6.89
CA TYR A 269 -14.27 5.01 -5.63
C TYR A 269 -13.67 3.61 -5.50
N ILE A 270 -13.94 2.73 -6.47
CA ILE A 270 -13.60 1.31 -6.39
C ILE A 270 -12.58 0.97 -7.47
N MET A 271 -11.57 0.19 -7.10
CA MET A 271 -10.57 -0.27 -8.06
C MET A 271 -11.19 -1.13 -9.15
N LYS A 272 -10.76 -0.92 -10.40
CA LYS A 272 -11.24 -1.64 -11.58
C LYS A 272 -11.17 -3.17 -11.42
N THR A 273 -10.13 -3.71 -10.80
CA THR A 273 -9.99 -5.15 -10.56
C THR A 273 -11.10 -5.72 -9.68
N VAL A 274 -11.58 -4.94 -8.70
CA VAL A 274 -12.71 -5.32 -7.85
C VAL A 274 -14.01 -5.21 -8.63
N LEU A 275 -14.21 -4.11 -9.35
CA LEU A 275 -15.39 -3.91 -10.19
C LEU A 275 -15.57 -5.02 -11.21
N GLN A 276 -14.49 -5.47 -11.86
CA GLN A 276 -14.53 -6.58 -12.81
C GLN A 276 -15.07 -7.85 -12.16
N LYS A 277 -14.66 -8.19 -10.94
CA LYS A 277 -15.19 -9.36 -10.22
C LYS A 277 -16.67 -9.22 -9.88
N ILE A 278 -17.09 -8.03 -9.47
CA ILE A 278 -18.52 -7.74 -9.21
C ILE A 278 -19.33 -7.81 -10.51
N ASP A 279 -18.78 -7.31 -11.61
CA ASP A 279 -19.42 -7.30 -12.93
C ASP A 279 -19.59 -8.71 -13.51
N ASP A 280 -18.60 -9.58 -13.27
CA ASP A 280 -18.58 -10.98 -13.70
C ASP A 280 -19.27 -11.95 -12.72
N ASP A 281 -19.91 -11.43 -11.66
CA ASP A 281 -20.52 -12.17 -10.56
C ASP A 281 -19.60 -13.24 -9.92
N GLN A 282 -18.31 -12.90 -9.82
CA GLN A 282 -17.31 -13.77 -9.22
C GLN A 282 -17.12 -13.48 -7.73
N PRO A 283 -16.91 -14.51 -6.89
CA PRO A 283 -16.53 -14.33 -5.50
C PRO A 283 -15.31 -13.42 -5.34
N LEU A 284 -15.44 -12.41 -4.47
CA LEU A 284 -14.34 -11.48 -4.15
C LEU A 284 -13.16 -12.18 -3.45
N GLU A 285 -13.38 -13.37 -2.88
CA GLU A 285 -12.35 -14.23 -2.31
C GLU A 285 -11.23 -14.54 -3.32
N TYR A 286 -11.54 -14.60 -4.63
CA TYR A 286 -10.55 -14.80 -5.69
C TYR A 286 -9.56 -13.65 -5.87
N LEU A 287 -9.78 -12.52 -5.19
CA LEU A 287 -8.79 -11.44 -5.11
C LEU A 287 -7.78 -11.64 -3.98
N SER A 288 -7.99 -12.65 -3.12
CA SER A 288 -7.09 -13.01 -2.03
C SER A 288 -5.89 -13.77 -2.56
N GLU A 289 -4.72 -13.15 -2.54
CA GLU A 289 -3.48 -13.80 -2.96
C GLU A 289 -2.25 -13.27 -2.23
N MET A 290 -1.28 -14.15 -2.00
CA MET A 290 0.07 -13.77 -1.61
C MET A 290 0.91 -13.56 -2.86
N ARG A 291 1.40 -12.34 -3.08
CA ARG A 291 2.18 -12.03 -4.29
C ARG A 291 3.28 -11.02 -4.05
N PRO A 292 4.35 -11.04 -4.86
CA PRO A 292 5.27 -9.92 -4.91
C PRO A 292 4.57 -8.71 -5.54
N ALA A 293 4.64 -7.57 -4.87
CA ALA A 293 4.18 -6.27 -5.36
C ALA A 293 5.20 -5.18 -4.96
N THR A 294 5.17 -4.05 -5.67
CA THR A 294 5.92 -2.85 -5.26
C THR A 294 4.94 -1.84 -4.65
N ILE A 295 5.19 -1.46 -3.41
CA ILE A 295 4.39 -0.51 -2.63
C ILE A 295 5.03 0.86 -2.75
N VAL A 296 4.23 1.87 -3.11
CA VAL A 296 4.65 3.28 -3.13
C VAL A 296 3.74 4.04 -2.19
N PHE A 297 4.32 4.56 -1.11
CA PHE A 297 3.63 5.37 -0.13
C PHE A 297 4.08 6.82 -0.28
N VAL A 298 3.14 7.74 -0.53
CA VAL A 298 3.41 9.17 -0.67
C VAL A 298 2.80 9.90 0.50
N ASN A 299 3.62 10.60 1.28
CA ASN A 299 3.16 11.47 2.37
C ASN A 299 3.36 12.93 2.01
N MET A 300 2.32 13.73 2.22
CA MET A 300 2.35 15.17 2.00
C MET A 300 2.06 15.89 3.32
N GLN A 301 2.97 16.79 3.68
CA GLN A 301 2.83 17.65 4.84
C GLN A 301 2.50 19.06 4.37
N PHE A 302 1.39 19.61 4.87
CA PHE A 302 0.97 20.99 4.63
C PHE A 302 1.84 21.97 5.40
N LYS A 303 1.84 23.25 5.00
CA LYS A 303 2.59 24.31 5.70
C LYS A 303 1.91 24.71 7.01
N GLY A 304 0.61 24.49 7.12
CA GLY A 304 -0.20 24.81 8.29
C GLY A 304 -0.86 26.18 8.16
N GLY A 305 -2.08 26.29 8.69
CA GLY A 305 -2.90 27.51 8.62
C GLY A 305 -3.83 27.58 7.40
N GLU A 306 -3.83 26.57 6.54
CA GLU A 306 -4.75 26.47 5.42
C GLU A 306 -6.18 26.22 5.90
N SER A 307 -7.15 26.86 5.24
CA SER A 307 -8.57 26.56 5.41
C SER A 307 -8.93 25.19 4.83
N ASP A 308 -10.07 24.62 5.27
CA ASP A 308 -10.56 23.33 4.75
C ASP A 308 -10.72 23.33 3.22
N GLN A 309 -11.10 24.48 2.63
CA GLN A 309 -11.23 24.62 1.18
C GLN A 309 -9.86 24.64 0.48
N GLU A 310 -8.86 25.30 1.05
CA GLU A 310 -7.49 25.31 0.50
C GLU A 310 -6.84 23.92 0.61
N GLN A 311 -7.08 23.21 1.72
CA GLN A 311 -6.66 21.82 1.87
C GLN A 311 -7.35 20.93 0.83
N CYS A 312 -8.65 21.10 0.62
CA CYS A 312 -9.42 20.40 -0.41
C CYS A 312 -8.82 20.58 -1.82
N MET A 313 -8.57 21.84 -2.22
CA MET A 313 -7.94 22.14 -3.51
C MET A 313 -6.53 21.54 -3.64
N THR A 314 -5.75 21.58 -2.56
CA THR A 314 -4.40 21.00 -2.52
C THR A 314 -4.43 19.50 -2.70
N ILE A 315 -5.31 18.80 -1.97
CA ILE A 315 -5.47 17.35 -2.04
C ILE A 315 -5.99 16.95 -3.44
N HIS A 316 -6.88 17.75 -4.03
CA HIS A 316 -7.36 17.53 -5.40
C HIS A 316 -6.27 17.64 -6.45
N GLN A 317 -5.49 18.72 -6.43
CA GLN A 317 -4.36 18.91 -7.34
C GLN A 317 -3.35 17.75 -7.20
N ALA A 318 -3.06 17.34 -5.97
CA ALA A 318 -2.20 16.20 -5.70
C ALA A 318 -2.79 14.89 -6.21
N ALA A 319 -4.08 14.62 -5.98
CA ALA A 319 -4.73 13.39 -6.43
C ALA A 319 -4.66 13.23 -7.95
N ILE A 320 -4.89 14.31 -8.71
CA ILE A 320 -4.76 14.30 -10.18
C ILE A 320 -3.29 14.07 -10.58
N GLY A 321 -2.36 14.86 -10.04
CA GLY A 321 -0.94 14.76 -10.41
C GLY A 321 -0.33 13.41 -10.07
N ILE A 322 -0.63 12.88 -8.88
CA ILE A 322 -0.22 11.54 -8.44
C ILE A 322 -0.85 10.48 -9.32
N GLY A 323 -2.17 10.56 -9.55
CA GLY A 323 -2.89 9.63 -10.42
C GLY A 323 -2.26 9.52 -11.81
N GLN A 324 -1.94 10.66 -12.43
CA GLN A 324 -1.29 10.71 -13.75
C GLN A 324 0.09 10.04 -13.75
N GLN A 325 0.97 10.35 -12.79
CA GLN A 325 2.30 9.74 -12.72
C GLN A 325 2.22 8.23 -12.44
N ILE A 326 1.36 7.82 -11.51
CA ILE A 326 1.21 6.41 -11.15
C ILE A 326 0.64 5.60 -12.33
N VAL A 327 -0.41 6.09 -13.00
CA VAL A 327 -1.02 5.41 -14.15
C VAL A 327 -0.10 5.38 -15.36
N LYS A 328 0.66 6.46 -15.63
CA LYS A 328 1.67 6.51 -16.69
C LYS A 328 2.70 5.39 -16.57
N HIS A 329 3.01 4.98 -15.35
CA HIS A 329 3.94 3.89 -15.04
C HIS A 329 3.24 2.56 -14.73
N HIS A 330 1.94 2.44 -15.06
CA HIS A 330 1.12 1.25 -14.87
C HIS A 330 0.87 0.83 -13.41
N GLY A 331 0.98 1.76 -12.47
CA GLY A 331 0.52 1.58 -11.09
C GLY A 331 -0.94 1.98 -10.91
N ARG A 332 -1.46 1.75 -9.71
CA ARG A 332 -2.80 2.20 -9.28
C ARG A 332 -2.70 2.93 -7.94
N VAL A 333 -3.48 3.99 -7.77
CA VAL A 333 -3.75 4.55 -6.44
C VAL A 333 -4.83 3.67 -5.81
N ASN A 334 -4.51 3.03 -4.68
CA ASN A 334 -5.46 2.20 -3.95
C ASN A 334 -6.36 3.07 -3.06
N LYS A 335 -5.76 3.91 -2.21
CA LYS A 335 -6.49 4.76 -1.26
C LYS A 335 -5.74 6.03 -0.90
N VAL A 336 -6.51 7.01 -0.40
CA VAL A 336 -6.04 8.26 0.19
C VAL A 336 -6.59 8.34 1.61
N PHE A 337 -5.78 8.69 2.59
CA PHE A 337 -6.23 8.85 3.98
C PHE A 337 -5.42 9.90 4.75
N MET A 338 -6.02 10.44 5.81
CA MET A 338 -5.46 11.52 6.66
C MET A 338 -5.16 11.07 8.10
N PHE A 339 -5.81 10.02 8.60
CA PHE A 339 -5.91 9.71 10.02
C PHE A 339 -4.71 8.94 10.62
N ASP A 340 -3.87 8.29 9.82
CA ASP A 340 -2.71 7.52 10.36
C ASP A 340 -1.42 8.35 10.32
N LYS A 341 -1.04 8.88 9.14
CA LYS A 341 0.26 9.56 8.94
C LYS A 341 0.12 10.97 8.34
N GLY A 342 -1.06 11.57 8.44
CA GLY A 342 -1.41 12.78 7.66
C GLY A 342 -1.79 12.41 6.23
N CYS A 343 -1.74 13.36 5.29
CA CYS A 343 -2.17 13.13 3.91
C CYS A 343 -1.28 12.10 3.21
N THR A 344 -1.83 10.90 3.04
CA THR A 344 -1.08 9.74 2.57
C THR A 344 -1.80 9.08 1.40
N PHE A 345 -1.06 8.84 0.32
CA PHE A 345 -1.51 8.05 -0.81
C PHE A 345 -0.81 6.70 -0.77
N LEU A 346 -1.61 5.63 -0.85
CA LEU A 346 -1.13 4.27 -1.05
C LEU A 346 -1.27 3.90 -2.51
N CYS A 347 -0.14 3.73 -3.18
CA CYS A 347 -0.06 3.34 -4.58
C CYS A 347 0.59 1.97 -4.72
N LEU A 348 0.12 1.19 -5.68
CA LEU A 348 0.45 -0.22 -5.84
C LEU A 348 0.88 -0.50 -7.28
N PHE A 349 1.94 -1.30 -7.42
CA PHE A 349 2.42 -1.84 -8.69
C PHE A 349 2.47 -3.36 -8.62
N GLY A 350 2.09 -4.00 -9.72
CA GLY A 350 2.04 -5.46 -9.80
C GLY A 350 0.87 -6.05 -9.04
N LEU A 351 -0.34 -5.50 -9.22
CA LEU A 351 -1.61 -6.06 -8.74
C LEU A 351 -2.10 -7.24 -9.62
N PRO A 352 -3.09 -8.03 -9.17
CA PRO A 352 -3.72 -9.06 -10.01
C PRO A 352 -4.18 -8.51 -11.37
N GLY A 353 -3.77 -9.18 -12.45
CA GLY A 353 -4.02 -8.76 -13.84
C GLY A 353 -3.09 -7.68 -14.39
N ASP A 354 -2.42 -6.91 -13.53
CA ASP A 354 -1.59 -5.75 -13.91
C ASP A 354 -0.07 -6.01 -13.76
N LYS A 355 0.36 -7.28 -13.58
CA LYS A 355 1.78 -7.61 -13.36
C LYS A 355 2.63 -7.39 -14.62
N ARG A 356 3.79 -6.74 -14.46
CA ARG A 356 4.73 -6.40 -15.54
C ARG A 356 6.18 -6.74 -15.19
N GLU A 357 7.03 -6.64 -16.21
CA GLU A 357 8.48 -6.65 -16.03
C GLU A 357 8.94 -5.29 -15.48
N ASP A 358 10.06 -5.30 -14.74
CA ASP A 358 10.73 -4.11 -14.23
C ASP A 358 9.81 -3.17 -13.41
N GLU A 359 8.83 -3.73 -12.70
CA GLU A 359 7.86 -2.97 -11.87
C GLU A 359 8.55 -2.05 -10.86
N SER A 360 9.61 -2.53 -10.21
CA SER A 360 10.34 -1.73 -9.23
C SER A 360 11.02 -0.51 -9.86
N ALA A 361 11.49 -0.60 -11.11
CA ALA A 361 12.03 0.56 -11.83
C ALA A 361 10.94 1.57 -12.17
N HIS A 362 9.79 1.10 -12.68
CA HIS A 362 8.64 1.96 -12.98
C HIS A 362 8.09 2.63 -11.72
N ALA A 363 8.00 1.90 -10.61
CA ALA A 363 7.57 2.42 -9.32
C ALA A 363 8.52 3.51 -8.79
N LEU A 364 9.84 3.32 -8.88
CA LEU A 364 10.84 4.33 -8.50
C LEU A 364 10.76 5.58 -9.38
N GLN A 365 10.59 5.42 -10.69
CA GLN A 365 10.43 6.54 -11.61
C GLN A 365 9.13 7.31 -11.35
N ALA A 366 8.02 6.61 -11.12
CA ALA A 366 6.75 7.22 -10.76
C ALA A 366 6.84 7.94 -9.42
N ALA A 367 7.45 7.31 -8.41
CA ALA A 367 7.68 7.89 -7.09
C ALA A 367 8.48 9.20 -7.17
N TYR A 368 9.53 9.23 -8.00
CA TYR A 368 10.28 10.45 -8.25
C TYR A 368 9.48 11.50 -9.01
N GLY A 369 8.73 11.11 -10.06
CA GLY A 369 7.86 12.02 -10.79
C GLY A 369 6.79 12.67 -9.89
N VAL A 370 6.21 11.88 -8.99
CA VAL A 370 5.27 12.37 -7.95
C VAL A 370 5.96 13.34 -7.01
N HIS A 371 7.12 12.96 -6.47
CA HIS A 371 7.88 13.80 -5.54
C HIS A 371 8.22 15.16 -6.16
N ASP A 372 8.76 15.16 -7.39
CA ASP A 372 9.15 16.37 -8.11
C ASP A 372 7.94 17.26 -8.47
N LEU A 373 6.85 16.65 -8.96
CA LEU A 373 5.61 17.36 -9.31
C LEU A 373 4.99 18.02 -8.08
N CYS A 374 4.76 17.26 -7.01
CA CYS A 374 4.13 17.78 -5.80
C CYS A 374 5.00 18.85 -5.14
N GLN A 375 6.32 18.69 -5.13
CA GLN A 375 7.23 19.67 -4.53
C GLN A 375 7.32 20.98 -5.33
N LYS A 376 7.26 20.93 -6.66
CA LYS A 376 7.39 22.11 -7.52
C LYS A 376 6.06 22.84 -7.76
N GLU A 377 4.98 22.09 -7.96
CA GLU A 377 3.72 22.65 -8.45
C GLU A 377 2.74 22.99 -7.31
N ILE A 378 2.87 22.35 -6.14
CA ILE A 378 1.90 22.49 -5.05
C ILE A 378 2.51 23.31 -3.89
N ARG A 379 2.32 24.63 -3.96
CA ARG A 379 2.95 25.60 -3.04
C ARG A 379 2.51 25.47 -1.57
N SER A 380 1.34 24.93 -1.29
CA SER A 380 0.82 24.70 0.07
C SER A 380 1.52 23.55 0.79
N LEU A 381 2.28 22.71 0.08
CA LEU A 381 3.04 21.62 0.70
C LEU A 381 4.37 22.14 1.26
N LYS A 382 4.67 21.72 2.49
CA LYS A 382 5.96 21.92 3.17
C LYS A 382 6.95 20.84 2.77
N THR A 383 6.51 19.59 2.71
CA THR A 383 7.39 18.43 2.48
C THR A 383 6.59 17.32 1.82
N VAL A 384 7.20 16.68 0.82
CA VAL A 384 6.70 15.47 0.17
C VAL A 384 7.73 14.37 0.39
N SER A 385 7.28 13.23 0.91
CA SER A 385 8.15 12.10 1.25
C SER A 385 7.59 10.84 0.65
N VAL A 386 8.44 10.03 0.00
CA VAL A 386 7.99 8.82 -0.69
C VAL A 386 8.78 7.62 -0.20
N GLY A 387 8.08 6.56 0.18
CA GLY A 387 8.65 5.27 0.57
C GLY A 387 8.28 4.19 -0.44
N VAL A 388 9.28 3.49 -0.98
CA VAL A 388 9.10 2.44 -1.99
C VAL A 388 9.70 1.13 -1.50
N THR A 389 8.92 0.05 -1.53
CA THR A 389 9.43 -1.27 -1.14
C THR A 389 8.90 -2.36 -2.04
N THR A 390 9.68 -3.41 -2.28
CA THR A 390 9.30 -4.54 -3.13
C THR A 390 9.37 -5.84 -2.34
N GLY A 391 8.34 -6.66 -2.42
CA GLY A 391 8.38 -8.01 -1.86
C GLY A 391 7.00 -8.63 -1.69
N PRO A 392 6.92 -9.77 -1.00
CA PRO A 392 5.67 -10.49 -0.81
C PRO A 392 4.72 -9.69 0.09
N VAL A 393 3.49 -9.53 -0.39
CA VAL A 393 2.37 -8.91 0.34
C VAL A 393 1.13 -9.75 0.15
N PHE A 394 0.24 -9.69 1.14
CA PHE A 394 -1.12 -10.15 0.99
C PHE A 394 -1.92 -9.07 0.27
N CYS A 395 -2.68 -9.46 -0.74
CA CYS A 395 -3.68 -8.64 -1.40
C CYS A 395 -5.04 -9.32 -1.22
N GLY A 396 -6.09 -8.55 -0.89
CA GLY A 396 -7.42 -9.14 -0.75
C GLY A 396 -8.47 -8.16 -0.27
N VAL A 397 -9.72 -8.63 -0.23
CA VAL A 397 -10.85 -7.88 0.32
C VAL A 397 -10.96 -8.18 1.81
N VAL A 398 -10.85 -7.14 2.63
CA VAL A 398 -10.85 -7.25 4.09
C VAL A 398 -12.01 -6.46 4.70
N GLY A 399 -12.73 -7.08 5.63
CA GLY A 399 -13.82 -6.45 6.37
C GLY A 399 -15.03 -7.36 6.57
N HIS A 400 -16.19 -6.73 6.81
CA HIS A 400 -17.48 -7.39 6.99
C HIS A 400 -18.22 -7.54 5.64
N PRO A 401 -19.10 -8.56 5.43
CA PRO A 401 -19.83 -8.74 4.17
C PRO A 401 -20.57 -7.50 3.67
N VAL A 402 -21.18 -6.71 4.57
CA VAL A 402 -21.87 -5.45 4.19
C VAL A 402 -20.96 -4.21 4.12
N ARG A 403 -19.69 -4.33 4.55
CA ARG A 403 -18.72 -3.23 4.55
C ARG A 403 -17.27 -3.73 4.55
N HIS A 404 -16.58 -3.66 3.43
CA HIS A 404 -15.20 -4.16 3.27
C HIS A 404 -14.43 -3.41 2.17
N GLU A 405 -13.10 -3.41 2.21
CA GLU A 405 -12.29 -2.76 1.17
C GLU A 405 -11.18 -3.67 0.66
N TYR A 406 -10.82 -3.50 -0.61
CA TYR A 406 -9.60 -4.10 -1.13
C TYR A 406 -8.38 -3.41 -0.53
N THR A 407 -7.51 -4.19 0.09
CA THR A 407 -6.34 -3.71 0.83
C THR A 407 -5.13 -4.59 0.57
N VAL A 408 -3.95 -4.06 0.92
CA VAL A 408 -2.69 -4.80 0.94
C VAL A 408 -2.11 -4.79 2.33
N ILE A 409 -1.61 -5.95 2.78
CA ILE A 409 -1.07 -6.12 4.13
C ILE A 409 0.26 -6.86 4.06
N GLY A 410 1.25 -6.39 4.82
CA GLY A 410 2.50 -7.11 4.98
C GLY A 410 3.65 -6.23 5.46
N ARG A 411 4.78 -6.88 5.78
CA ARG A 411 6.00 -6.21 6.24
C ARG A 411 6.47 -5.11 5.29
N LYS A 412 6.40 -5.35 3.97
CA LYS A 412 6.83 -4.38 2.96
C LYS A 412 5.92 -3.15 2.93
N VAL A 413 4.61 -3.33 3.03
CA VAL A 413 3.63 -2.22 3.18
C VAL A 413 3.99 -1.34 4.39
N ASN A 414 4.23 -1.98 5.55
CA ASN A 414 4.60 -1.27 6.77
C ASN A 414 5.96 -0.59 6.66
N LEU A 415 6.95 -1.24 6.06
CA LEU A 415 8.28 -0.67 5.84
C LEU A 415 8.18 0.58 4.96
N ALA A 416 7.49 0.54 3.82
CA ALA A 416 7.28 1.71 2.96
C ALA A 416 6.64 2.89 3.71
N ALA A 417 5.63 2.62 4.55
CA ALA A 417 5.01 3.65 5.38
C ALA A 417 5.97 4.21 6.44
N ARG A 418 6.94 3.42 6.95
CA ARG A 418 7.97 3.92 7.86
C ARG A 418 9.05 4.71 7.12
N LEU A 419 9.44 4.28 5.92
CA LEU A 419 10.43 4.98 5.10
C LEU A 419 10.01 6.43 4.83
N MET A 420 8.77 6.65 4.37
CA MET A 420 8.29 8.02 4.10
C MET A 420 8.24 8.91 5.35
N MET A 421 8.07 8.34 6.55
CA MET A 421 8.00 9.10 7.80
C MET A 421 9.37 9.38 8.42
N HIS A 422 10.32 8.45 8.29
CA HIS A 422 11.65 8.56 8.90
C HIS A 422 12.69 9.24 7.98
N TYR A 423 12.42 9.30 6.67
CA TYR A 423 13.24 9.98 5.67
C TYR A 423 12.41 11.05 4.95
N PRO A 424 12.07 12.16 5.65
CA PRO A 424 11.23 13.19 5.08
C PRO A 424 11.92 13.90 3.91
N GLY A 425 11.13 14.29 2.91
CA GLY A 425 11.59 15.12 1.79
C GLY A 425 12.30 14.38 0.67
N VAL A 426 12.41 13.05 0.73
CA VAL A 426 13.11 12.25 -0.27
C VAL A 426 12.28 11.07 -0.78
N VAL A 427 12.70 10.50 -1.91
CA VAL A 427 12.25 9.17 -2.37
C VAL A 427 13.20 8.13 -1.80
N SER A 428 12.70 7.30 -0.89
CA SER A 428 13.46 6.28 -0.18
C SER A 428 12.99 4.88 -0.57
N CYS A 429 13.90 3.92 -0.65
CA CYS A 429 13.57 2.53 -0.95
C CYS A 429 14.41 1.50 -0.18
N ASP A 430 13.92 0.26 -0.13
CA ASP A 430 14.64 -0.86 0.47
C ASP A 430 15.63 -1.52 -0.52
N SER A 431 16.43 -2.45 0.00
CA SER A 431 17.41 -3.21 -0.79
C SER A 431 16.79 -4.02 -1.91
N GLU A 432 15.62 -4.60 -1.67
CA GLU A 432 14.91 -5.43 -2.63
C GLU A 432 14.37 -4.60 -3.79
N THR A 433 13.79 -3.42 -3.55
CA THR A 433 13.43 -2.48 -4.62
C THR A 433 14.66 -2.07 -5.42
N CYS A 434 15.78 -1.74 -4.77
CA CYS A 434 17.02 -1.40 -5.46
C CYS A 434 17.48 -2.54 -6.38
N TYR A 435 17.55 -3.75 -5.84
CA TYR A 435 17.97 -4.96 -6.56
C TYR A 435 17.03 -5.29 -7.75
N TYR A 436 15.72 -5.38 -7.50
CA TYR A 436 14.73 -5.73 -8.53
C TYR A 436 14.50 -4.64 -9.57
N SER A 437 14.87 -3.38 -9.27
CA SER A 437 14.80 -2.31 -10.27
C SER A 437 15.77 -2.52 -11.42
N LYS A 438 16.88 -3.25 -11.20
CA LYS A 438 18.00 -3.40 -12.16
C LYS A 438 18.56 -2.06 -12.65
N LEU A 439 18.26 -0.97 -11.95
CA LEU A 439 18.80 0.35 -12.25
C LEU A 439 20.25 0.41 -11.76
N PRO A 440 21.13 1.14 -12.47
CA PRO A 440 22.52 1.31 -12.04
C PRO A 440 22.66 1.90 -10.63
N ALA A 441 23.71 1.50 -9.91
CA ALA A 441 23.96 1.94 -8.53
C ALA A 441 24.04 3.47 -8.34
N PHE A 442 24.41 4.24 -9.38
CA PHE A 442 24.50 5.70 -9.30
C PHE A 442 23.15 6.40 -9.15
N TYR A 443 22.03 5.70 -9.39
CA TYR A 443 20.69 6.18 -9.06
C TYR A 443 20.40 6.13 -7.55
N PHE A 444 21.27 5.54 -6.73
CA PHE A 444 21.01 5.26 -5.33
C PHE A 444 22.10 5.83 -4.44
N ASN A 445 21.71 6.53 -3.37
CA ASN A 445 22.59 6.86 -2.26
C ASN A 445 22.16 6.07 -1.04
N GLU A 446 23.08 5.42 -0.34
CA GLU A 446 22.77 4.75 0.93
C GLU A 446 22.29 5.78 1.97
N LEU A 447 21.19 5.45 2.66
CA LEU A 447 20.60 6.26 3.72
C LEU A 447 21.11 5.83 5.10
N PRO A 448 21.27 6.77 6.05
CA PRO A 448 21.68 6.43 7.40
C PRO A 448 20.63 5.56 8.08
N LYS A 449 21.08 4.54 8.83
CA LYS A 449 20.19 3.64 9.57
C LYS A 449 19.48 4.41 10.68
N LYS A 450 18.15 4.28 10.73
CA LYS A 450 17.30 4.82 11.80
C LYS A 450 16.47 3.71 12.42
N ALA A 451 16.29 3.75 13.74
CA ALA A 451 15.36 2.87 14.42
C ALA A 451 13.93 3.26 14.05
N MET A 452 13.14 2.28 13.60
CA MET A 452 11.75 2.48 13.16
C MET A 452 10.83 1.57 13.97
N LYS A 453 9.73 2.12 14.48
CA LYS A 453 8.75 1.37 15.28
C LYS A 453 8.19 0.19 14.48
N GLY A 454 8.30 -1.02 15.04
CA GLY A 454 7.74 -2.24 14.45
C GLY A 454 8.59 -2.87 13.33
N VAL A 455 9.76 -2.31 12.99
CA VAL A 455 10.63 -2.87 11.95
C VAL A 455 11.86 -3.51 12.58
N LYS A 456 12.00 -4.83 12.42
CA LYS A 456 13.21 -5.57 12.80
C LYS A 456 14.12 -5.69 11.59
N ASN A 457 15.35 -5.16 11.69
CA ASN A 457 16.38 -5.21 10.64
C ASN A 457 15.88 -4.76 9.26
N PRO A 458 15.75 -3.44 9.01
CA PRO A 458 15.25 -2.91 7.73
C PRO A 458 16.17 -3.17 6.52
N GLY A 459 17.34 -3.79 6.72
CA GLY A 459 18.36 -3.91 5.69
C GLY A 459 19.08 -2.60 5.42
N VAL A 460 19.72 -2.53 4.25
CA VAL A 460 20.30 -1.29 3.72
C VAL A 460 19.19 -0.53 3.00
N LEU A 461 19.08 0.77 3.28
CA LEU A 461 18.06 1.64 2.71
C LEU A 461 18.74 2.64 1.78
N TYR A 462 18.03 3.04 0.73
CA TYR A 462 18.57 3.90 -0.32
C TYR A 462 17.66 5.10 -0.58
N GLN A 463 18.26 6.21 -0.96
CA GLN A 463 17.57 7.33 -1.59
C GLN A 463 17.69 7.18 -3.09
N PHE A 464 16.57 7.23 -3.79
CA PHE A 464 16.53 7.23 -5.25
C PHE A 464 16.74 8.64 -5.82
N MET A 465 17.70 8.77 -6.72
CA MET A 465 18.17 10.00 -7.34
C MET A 465 17.96 9.90 -8.86
N ALA A 466 16.79 10.24 -9.38
CA ALA A 466 16.47 10.06 -10.80
C ALA A 466 17.37 10.86 -11.77
N ASN A 467 18.03 11.94 -11.30
CA ASN A 467 18.63 12.96 -12.15
C ASN A 467 20.06 13.41 -11.78
N LYS A 468 20.89 12.55 -11.20
CA LYS A 468 22.33 12.77 -11.36
C LYS A 468 22.73 12.22 -12.71
N GLN A 469 22.83 13.10 -13.71
CA GLN A 469 23.57 12.88 -14.96
C GLN A 469 25.05 12.63 -14.65
N GLN A 470 25.37 11.55 -13.95
CA GLN A 470 26.61 10.88 -14.24
C GLN A 470 26.33 10.07 -15.50
N ILE A 471 26.87 10.53 -16.62
CA ILE A 471 27.07 9.69 -17.80
C ILE A 471 28.01 8.60 -17.32
N THR A 472 27.47 7.55 -16.71
CA THR A 472 28.23 6.39 -16.30
C THR A 472 28.42 5.58 -17.56
N VAL A 473 29.67 5.44 -17.98
CA VAL A 473 30.00 4.66 -19.16
C VAL A 473 30.12 3.23 -18.65
N GLY A 474 29.10 2.40 -18.83
CA GLY A 474 29.12 1.00 -18.39
C GLY A 474 27.98 0.61 -17.45
N LYS A 475 27.77 -0.72 -17.32
CA LYS A 475 26.70 -1.33 -16.54
C LYS A 475 27.27 -2.31 -15.50
N ALA A 476 26.49 -2.59 -14.46
CA ALA A 476 26.81 -3.66 -13.52
C ALA A 476 26.95 -5.02 -14.24
N PRO A 477 27.79 -5.93 -13.73
CA PRO A 477 27.90 -7.30 -14.26
C PRO A 477 26.55 -8.03 -14.22
N MET A 478 26.46 -9.19 -14.90
CA MET A 478 25.21 -9.97 -14.92
C MET A 478 24.67 -10.24 -13.51
N SER A 479 23.35 -10.13 -13.36
CA SER A 479 22.65 -10.29 -12.08
C SER A 479 22.56 -11.76 -11.64
N VAL A 480 22.71 -12.70 -12.58
CA VAL A 480 22.66 -14.13 -12.32
C VAL A 480 24.08 -14.69 -12.31
N GLU A 481 24.52 -15.14 -11.15
CA GLU A 481 25.75 -15.92 -10.98
C GLU A 481 25.44 -17.42 -10.85
N ARG A 482 26.45 -18.25 -11.10
CA ARG A 482 26.35 -19.71 -10.92
C ARG A 482 26.41 -20.04 -9.43
N GLU A 483 25.38 -20.66 -8.90
CA GLU A 483 25.40 -21.22 -7.54
C GLU A 483 25.97 -22.65 -7.57
N GLU A 484 27.03 -22.91 -6.79
CA GLU A 484 27.68 -24.24 -6.75
C GLU A 484 26.72 -25.37 -6.33
N GLY A 485 25.75 -25.07 -5.46
CA GLY A 485 24.75 -26.04 -5.00
C GLY A 485 23.60 -26.33 -5.98
N TYR A 486 23.55 -25.66 -7.13
CA TYR A 486 22.40 -25.76 -8.04
C TYR A 486 22.85 -25.71 -9.52
N PRO A 487 23.35 -26.84 -10.05
CA PRO A 487 23.92 -26.91 -11.40
C PRO A 487 22.87 -26.70 -12.49
N LEU A 488 23.31 -26.30 -13.68
CA LEU A 488 22.44 -26.23 -14.86
C LEU A 488 22.06 -27.65 -15.31
N LEU A 489 20.76 -27.97 -15.31
CA LEU A 489 20.24 -29.29 -15.66
C LEU A 489 19.55 -29.27 -17.03
N GLY A 490 19.76 -30.30 -17.86
CA GLY A 490 18.96 -30.54 -19.07
C GLY A 490 19.26 -29.59 -20.24
N ARG A 491 20.45 -28.96 -20.23
CA ARG A 491 20.93 -27.99 -21.24
C ARG A 491 22.28 -28.41 -21.85
N GLU A 492 22.53 -29.71 -21.86
CA GLU A 492 23.81 -30.28 -22.27
C GLU A 492 24.11 -29.96 -23.73
N LYS A 493 23.10 -29.98 -24.60
CA LYS A 493 23.25 -29.67 -26.04
C LYS A 493 23.69 -28.22 -26.26
N GLU A 494 23.03 -27.26 -25.61
CA GLU A 494 23.33 -25.83 -25.75
C GLU A 494 24.73 -25.49 -25.22
N ILE A 495 25.12 -26.16 -24.13
CA ILE A 495 26.45 -26.02 -23.53
C ILE A 495 27.53 -26.70 -24.37
N GLU A 496 27.22 -27.81 -25.04
CA GLU A 496 28.16 -28.50 -25.94
C GLU A 496 28.52 -27.63 -27.14
N VAL A 497 27.53 -26.94 -27.74
CA VAL A 497 27.76 -25.95 -28.81
C VAL A 497 28.74 -24.88 -28.35
N TYR A 498 28.50 -24.28 -27.17
CA TYR A 498 29.40 -23.28 -26.61
C TYR A 498 30.80 -23.85 -26.30
N SER A 499 30.86 -25.05 -25.72
CA SER A 499 32.13 -25.69 -25.33
C SER A 499 33.01 -26.00 -26.54
N SER A 500 32.40 -26.40 -27.66
CA SER A 500 33.10 -26.60 -28.94
C SER A 500 33.70 -25.28 -29.46
N MET A 501 32.93 -24.18 -29.37
CA MET A 501 33.41 -22.85 -29.78
C MET A 501 34.54 -22.33 -28.89
N LEU A 502 34.45 -22.54 -27.57
CA LEU A 502 35.50 -22.18 -26.62
C LEU A 502 36.78 -22.97 -26.88
N LYS A 503 36.66 -24.28 -27.15
CA LYS A 503 37.80 -25.13 -27.51
C LYS A 503 38.50 -24.62 -28.77
N GLY A 504 37.74 -24.32 -29.83
CA GLY A 504 38.30 -23.76 -31.07
C GLY A 504 39.00 -22.41 -30.85
N PHE A 505 38.46 -21.55 -29.98
CA PHE A 505 39.10 -20.29 -29.59
C PHE A 505 40.43 -20.51 -28.85
N LEU A 506 40.47 -21.45 -27.90
CA LEU A 506 41.68 -21.77 -27.14
C LEU A 506 42.78 -22.36 -28.02
N GLU A 507 42.42 -23.24 -28.95
CA GLU A 507 43.34 -23.81 -29.95
C GLU A 507 43.91 -22.74 -30.87
N ALA A 508 43.07 -21.85 -31.40
CA ALA A 508 43.51 -20.73 -32.24
C ALA A 508 44.44 -19.77 -31.48
N ARG A 509 44.12 -19.49 -30.20
CA ARG A 509 44.97 -18.68 -29.32
C ARG A 509 46.33 -19.33 -29.08
N ALA A 510 46.36 -20.65 -28.83
CA ALA A 510 47.59 -21.41 -28.65
C ALA A 510 48.45 -21.44 -29.92
N ALA A 511 47.82 -21.48 -31.10
CA ALA A 511 48.48 -21.38 -32.40
C ALA A 511 48.94 -19.95 -32.77
N GLY A 512 48.71 -18.95 -31.91
CA GLY A 512 49.11 -17.55 -32.15
C GLY A 512 48.24 -16.80 -33.16
N HIS A 513 47.05 -17.32 -33.50
CA HIS A 513 46.12 -16.63 -34.37
C HIS A 513 45.58 -15.38 -33.66
N LYS A 514 45.69 -14.21 -34.31
CA LYS A 514 45.28 -12.93 -33.72
C LYS A 514 43.79 -12.65 -33.86
N ASN A 515 43.10 -13.29 -34.81
CA ASN A 515 41.69 -13.02 -35.11
C ASN A 515 40.88 -14.33 -35.10
N TYR A 516 40.10 -14.53 -34.04
CA TYR A 516 39.12 -15.60 -33.95
C TYR A 516 37.81 -15.02 -33.42
N ASN A 517 36.83 -14.86 -34.32
CA ASN A 517 35.58 -14.15 -34.04
C ASN A 517 34.42 -15.10 -34.25
N ASN A 518 33.72 -15.44 -33.17
CA ASN A 518 32.51 -16.25 -33.24
C ASN A 518 31.36 -15.56 -32.51
N VAL A 519 30.15 -15.73 -33.02
CA VAL A 519 28.92 -15.20 -32.40
C VAL A 519 28.00 -16.38 -32.10
N LEU A 520 27.55 -16.47 -30.85
CA LEU A 520 26.55 -17.44 -30.41
C LEU A 520 25.33 -16.69 -29.88
N ILE A 521 24.15 -17.05 -30.37
CA ILE A 521 22.88 -16.44 -29.97
C ILE A 521 21.99 -17.54 -29.39
N TYR A 522 21.53 -17.32 -28.16
CA TYR A 522 20.51 -18.16 -27.53
C TYR A 522 19.17 -17.43 -27.58
N GLU A 523 18.26 -17.93 -28.41
CA GLU A 523 16.91 -17.40 -28.54
C GLU A 523 15.90 -18.26 -27.77
N GLY A 524 14.90 -17.62 -27.19
CA GLY A 524 13.78 -18.32 -26.57
C GLY A 524 12.86 -17.40 -25.78
N PRO A 525 11.70 -17.88 -25.33
CA PRO A 525 10.75 -17.08 -24.56
C PRO A 525 11.28 -16.66 -23.17
N ILE A 526 10.61 -15.71 -22.54
CA ILE A 526 10.90 -15.27 -21.17
C ILE A 526 10.73 -16.46 -20.20
N GLY A 527 11.57 -16.56 -19.17
CA GLY A 527 11.50 -17.63 -18.17
C GLY A 527 12.16 -18.96 -18.56
N TYR A 528 12.62 -19.12 -19.81
CA TYR A 528 13.26 -20.37 -20.29
C TYR A 528 14.67 -20.62 -19.71
N GLY A 529 15.16 -19.83 -18.75
CA GLY A 529 16.46 -20.03 -18.11
C GLY A 529 17.67 -19.51 -18.89
N LYS A 530 17.47 -18.64 -19.89
CA LYS A 530 18.56 -18.06 -20.70
C LYS A 530 19.64 -17.37 -19.87
N SER A 531 19.26 -16.60 -18.84
CA SER A 531 20.23 -15.95 -17.94
C SER A 531 21.07 -16.96 -17.15
N ARG A 532 20.46 -18.09 -16.73
CA ARG A 532 21.16 -19.20 -16.05
C ARG A 532 22.14 -19.90 -17.00
N LEU A 533 21.75 -20.07 -18.27
CA LEU A 533 22.63 -20.60 -19.32
C LEU A 533 23.83 -19.68 -19.56
N LEU A 534 23.61 -18.37 -19.66
CA LEU A 534 24.71 -17.39 -19.78
C LEU A 534 25.62 -17.37 -18.55
N ALA A 535 25.09 -17.51 -17.34
CA ALA A 535 25.90 -17.61 -16.12
C ALA A 535 26.84 -18.83 -16.15
N GLU A 536 26.35 -19.99 -16.61
CA GLU A 536 27.16 -21.21 -16.78
C GLU A 536 28.25 -21.01 -17.86
N VAL A 537 27.91 -20.34 -18.97
CA VAL A 537 28.87 -19.97 -20.03
C VAL A 537 30.00 -19.09 -19.46
N VAL A 538 29.65 -18.02 -18.75
CA VAL A 538 30.63 -17.10 -18.12
C VAL A 538 31.54 -17.86 -17.17
N TYR A 539 30.97 -18.72 -16.33
CA TYR A 539 31.72 -19.54 -15.38
C TYR A 539 32.74 -20.46 -16.07
N ARG A 540 32.31 -21.21 -17.11
CA ARG A 540 33.20 -22.12 -17.86
C ARG A 540 34.32 -21.36 -18.56
N THR A 541 34.01 -20.21 -19.16
CA THR A 541 35.01 -19.37 -19.82
C THR A 541 36.08 -18.88 -18.84
N ALA A 542 35.63 -18.39 -17.67
CA ALA A 542 36.52 -17.85 -16.64
C ALA A 542 37.46 -18.93 -16.07
N LYS A 543 36.98 -20.18 -15.97
CA LYS A 543 37.81 -21.33 -15.53
C LYS A 543 39.00 -21.61 -16.45
N GLU A 544 38.89 -21.31 -17.74
CA GLU A 544 39.97 -21.43 -18.73
C GLU A 544 40.93 -20.22 -18.73
N GLY A 545 40.82 -19.32 -17.74
CA GLY A 545 41.68 -18.14 -17.61
C GLY A 545 41.46 -17.08 -18.71
N VAL A 546 40.30 -17.11 -19.36
CA VAL A 546 39.91 -16.12 -20.38
C VAL A 546 39.15 -14.97 -19.71
N ARG A 547 39.53 -13.73 -20.01
CA ARG A 547 38.80 -12.54 -19.53
C ARG A 547 37.40 -12.52 -20.13
N VAL A 548 36.38 -12.56 -19.26
CA VAL A 548 34.98 -12.49 -19.68
C VAL A 548 34.43 -11.11 -19.38
N ILE A 549 33.70 -10.54 -20.35
CA ILE A 549 32.91 -9.33 -20.15
C ILE A 549 31.45 -9.70 -20.32
N SER A 550 30.66 -9.51 -19.28
CA SER A 550 29.24 -9.85 -19.26
C SER A 550 28.43 -8.73 -18.63
N PHE A 551 27.30 -8.40 -19.25
CA PHE A 551 26.34 -7.40 -18.76
C PHE A 551 24.96 -7.72 -19.34
N GLU A 552 23.91 -7.30 -18.64
CA GLU A 552 22.53 -7.48 -19.10
C GLU A 552 22.01 -6.21 -19.76
N LEU A 553 21.08 -6.29 -20.69
CA LEU A 553 20.40 -5.12 -21.25
C LEU A 553 18.95 -5.07 -20.75
N ALA A 554 18.50 -3.89 -20.34
CA ALA A 554 17.12 -3.62 -19.94
C ALA A 554 16.39 -2.90 -21.09
N LYS A 555 15.05 -2.95 -21.12
CA LYS A 555 14.26 -2.27 -22.16
C LYS A 555 14.51 -0.76 -22.21
N THR A 556 14.86 -0.14 -21.09
CA THR A 556 15.20 1.28 -21.01
C THR A 556 16.45 1.63 -21.81
N ASP A 557 17.37 0.68 -21.98
CA ASP A 557 18.69 0.91 -22.61
C ASP A 557 18.56 1.20 -24.11
N ILE A 558 17.45 0.77 -24.74
CA ILE A 558 17.12 1.09 -26.14
C ILE A 558 17.04 2.61 -26.38
N LYS A 559 16.72 3.40 -25.36
CA LYS A 559 16.59 4.85 -25.48
C LYS A 559 17.94 5.55 -25.70
N GLN A 560 19.06 4.89 -25.41
CA GLN A 560 20.40 5.42 -25.66
C GLN A 560 21.01 4.76 -26.89
N SER A 561 21.32 5.58 -27.90
CA SER A 561 21.97 5.11 -29.12
C SER A 561 23.31 4.43 -28.82
N ASN A 562 23.52 3.24 -29.38
CA ASN A 562 24.73 2.45 -29.23
C ASN A 562 25.13 2.10 -27.78
N TYR A 563 24.17 2.09 -26.84
CA TYR A 563 24.46 1.88 -25.41
C TYR A 563 25.22 0.59 -25.11
N ALA A 564 24.86 -0.52 -25.76
CA ALA A 564 25.53 -1.81 -25.59
C ALA A 564 27.01 -1.76 -25.98
N LEU A 565 27.31 -1.11 -27.12
CA LEU A 565 28.67 -0.90 -27.61
C LEU A 565 29.46 0.03 -26.69
N GLN A 566 28.85 1.14 -26.26
CA GLN A 566 29.47 2.07 -25.31
C GLN A 566 29.81 1.36 -23.99
N THR A 567 28.89 0.55 -23.47
CA THR A 567 29.08 -0.24 -22.26
C THR A 567 30.21 -1.26 -22.41
N LEU A 568 30.23 -2.00 -23.53
CA LEU A 568 31.28 -2.96 -23.82
C LEU A 568 32.66 -2.28 -23.85
N LEU A 569 32.79 -1.19 -24.62
CA LEU A 569 34.04 -0.42 -24.71
C LEU A 569 34.46 0.15 -23.36
N ALA A 570 33.51 0.61 -22.55
CA ALA A 570 33.78 1.11 -21.21
C ALA A 570 34.48 0.07 -20.34
N ILE A 571 33.94 -1.16 -20.35
CA ILE A 571 34.43 -2.27 -19.55
C ILE A 571 35.79 -2.74 -20.07
N VAL A 572 35.96 -2.82 -21.39
CA VAL A 572 37.24 -3.19 -22.02
C VAL A 572 38.34 -2.22 -21.57
N MET A 573 38.07 -0.91 -21.67
CA MET A 573 38.99 0.18 -21.35
C MET A 573 39.09 0.50 -19.85
N SER A 574 38.39 -0.23 -18.97
CA SER A 574 38.41 -0.01 -17.52
C SER A 574 37.95 1.39 -17.06
N VAL A 575 37.15 2.10 -17.87
CA VAL A 575 36.66 3.46 -17.55
C VAL A 575 35.33 3.48 -16.82
N GLN A 576 34.71 2.32 -16.61
CA GLN A 576 33.38 2.18 -16.01
C GLN A 576 33.28 2.63 -14.56
N ASN A 577 34.39 2.60 -13.83
CA ASN A 577 34.46 3.00 -12.43
C ASN A 577 34.92 4.46 -12.24
N CYS A 578 35.21 5.17 -13.34
CA CYS A 578 35.67 6.56 -13.28
C CYS A 578 34.49 7.50 -12.99
N LYS A 579 34.64 8.28 -11.92
CA LYS A 579 33.64 9.21 -11.36
C LYS A 579 33.66 10.57 -12.04
N SER A 580 34.71 10.89 -12.81
CA SER A 580 34.86 12.17 -13.52
C SER A 580 35.45 12.00 -14.93
N TYR A 581 35.24 13.01 -15.78
CA TYR A 581 35.86 13.10 -17.10
C TYR A 581 37.39 13.05 -17.02
N ALA A 582 37.99 13.79 -16.08
CA ALA A 582 39.43 13.83 -15.88
C ALA A 582 40.01 12.47 -15.46
N GLU A 583 39.29 11.68 -14.67
CA GLU A 583 39.69 10.31 -14.35
C GLU A 583 39.67 9.41 -15.59
N ARG A 584 38.65 9.52 -16.43
CA ARG A 584 38.56 8.73 -17.68
C ARG A 584 39.68 9.07 -18.64
N GLU A 585 39.96 10.35 -18.81
CA GLU A 585 41.05 10.83 -19.66
C GLU A 585 42.40 10.28 -19.19
N ARG A 586 42.68 10.30 -17.88
CA ARG A 586 43.90 9.69 -17.33
C ARG A 586 43.99 8.19 -17.57
N VAL A 587 42.90 7.45 -17.36
CA VAL A 587 42.88 5.99 -17.59
C VAL A 587 43.11 5.69 -19.07
N LEU A 588 42.45 6.40 -19.98
CA LEU A 588 42.60 6.18 -21.42
C LEU A 588 43.99 6.55 -21.94
N LEU A 589 44.64 7.58 -21.38
CA LEU A 589 46.02 7.96 -21.72
C LEU A 589 47.08 7.00 -21.16
N SER A 590 46.69 6.06 -20.28
CA SER A 590 47.58 5.08 -19.65
C SER A 590 47.55 3.69 -20.28
N ILE A 591 46.64 3.47 -21.24
CA ILE A 591 46.46 2.24 -22.04
C ILE A 591 47.23 2.39 -23.34
#